data_AF-A0A832DL03-F1
#
_entry.id   AF-A0A832DL03-F1
#
_cell.length_a   1.000
_cell.length_b   1.000
_cell.length_c   1.000
_cell.angle_alpha   90.00
_cell.angle_beta   90.00
_cell.angle_gamma   90.00
#
_symmetry.space_group_name_H-M   'P 1'
#
loop_
_entity.id
_entity.type
_entity.pdbx_description
1 polymer ?
#
loop_
_entity_poly.entity_id
_entity_poly.type
_entity_poly.pdbx_seq_one_letter_code
_entity_poly.pdbx_strand_id
1 'polypeptide(L)'
;MLEEPRVECGSPPTTNGAFRKAVAAAIQPLAPNLPCSSKPRSTAMDISRTAAATPSDPFREARLTTLKSLNISGMAVDSAVKQQVFKGFDADQDGLVSAEELAKLGNNDPAKLADTQAMVSVFDRNGDGALDQREFGASRLLDGQNLKTLLGVQDEAGVVGWLVSRADADGDGALSADEYAIVAPPSRISRIDADGKSVPEAQEETNARDFSRIDVDQDGRLSTEEMTESLRTAPRLIQFGDHGKATNALAARNDTDGDGALSFDELSSAATAAGAASTHVADLLKAADGDGDAKLSADELATAAARNGGLYKLTPIGAGLTPPSGGDLLLSRLLRATVNSLSDQMASQLGGALNRKA
;
A
#
# COMPACT_ATOMS: atom_id res chain seq x y z
N MET A 1 -27.84 -57.98 21.42
CA MET A 1 -27.30 -57.14 20.35
C MET A 1 -28.04 -55.82 20.40
N LEU A 2 -27.48 -54.84 21.10
CA LEU A 2 -27.96 -53.46 21.10
C LEU A 2 -26.76 -52.65 20.62
N GLU A 3 -26.83 -52.15 19.40
CA GLU A 3 -25.83 -51.26 18.80
C GLU A 3 -25.96 -49.87 19.43
N GLU A 4 -24.85 -49.32 19.90
CA GLU A 4 -24.73 -47.93 20.34
C GLU A 4 -24.68 -46.99 19.13
N PRO A 5 -25.31 -45.80 19.18
CA PRO A 5 -25.20 -44.82 18.11
C PRO A 5 -23.81 -44.17 18.13
N ARG A 6 -23.08 -44.30 17.02
CA ARG A 6 -21.86 -43.54 16.73
C ARG A 6 -22.18 -42.05 16.75
N VAL A 7 -21.50 -41.32 17.63
CA VAL A 7 -21.41 -39.86 17.57
C VAL A 7 -20.55 -39.49 16.36
N GLU A 8 -21.19 -39.01 15.30
CA GLU A 8 -20.49 -38.35 14.20
C GLU A 8 -19.86 -37.06 14.74
N CYS A 9 -18.53 -37.01 14.74
CA CYS A 9 -17.79 -35.77 14.92
C CYS A 9 -18.17 -34.83 13.77
N GLY A 10 -18.89 -33.75 14.11
CA GLY A 10 -19.25 -32.72 13.15
C GLY A 10 -18.03 -32.22 12.39
N SER A 11 -18.22 -32.07 11.08
CA SER A 11 -17.27 -31.44 10.17
C SER A 11 -16.72 -30.13 10.75
N PRO A 12 -15.44 -29.80 10.54
CA PRO A 12 -14.90 -28.50 10.94
C PRO A 12 -15.80 -27.40 10.35
N PRO A 13 -16.03 -26.29 11.08
CA PRO A 13 -16.82 -25.19 10.55
C PRO A 13 -16.23 -24.80 9.20
N THR A 14 -17.10 -24.72 8.18
CA THR A 14 -16.76 -24.08 6.92
C THR A 14 -16.11 -22.73 7.25
N THR A 15 -15.05 -22.36 6.54
CA THR A 15 -14.25 -21.13 6.75
C THR A 15 -15.13 -19.88 6.95
N ASN A 16 -16.28 -19.78 6.27
CA ASN A 16 -17.22 -18.67 6.48
C ASN A 16 -17.89 -18.64 7.86
N GLY A 17 -18.09 -19.78 8.53
CA GLY A 17 -18.72 -19.86 9.84
C GLY A 17 -17.84 -19.31 10.97
N ALA A 18 -16.52 -19.46 10.86
CA ALA A 18 -15.57 -18.91 11.82
C ALA A 18 -15.40 -17.38 11.62
N PHE A 19 -15.42 -16.90 10.38
CA PHE A 19 -15.50 -15.47 10.07
C PHE A 19 -16.74 -14.80 10.65
N ARG A 20 -17.94 -15.33 10.38
CA ARG A 20 -19.20 -14.81 10.93
C ARG A 20 -19.21 -14.75 12.45
N LYS A 21 -18.65 -15.78 13.09
CA LYS A 21 -18.53 -15.83 14.55
C LYS A 21 -17.56 -14.76 15.08
N ALA A 22 -16.46 -14.51 14.37
CA ALA A 22 -15.52 -13.45 14.71
C ALA A 22 -16.13 -12.06 14.54
N VAL A 23 -16.86 -11.80 13.43
CA VAL A 23 -17.60 -10.55 13.20
C VAL A 23 -18.66 -10.34 14.29
N ALA A 24 -19.48 -11.35 14.56
CA ALA A 24 -20.49 -11.27 15.63
C ALA A 24 -19.89 -11.05 17.02
N ALA A 25 -18.68 -11.56 17.30
CA ALA A 25 -17.97 -11.32 18.55
C ALA A 25 -17.36 -9.90 18.61
N ALA A 26 -16.95 -9.34 17.48
CA ALA A 26 -16.36 -8.00 17.39
C ALA A 26 -17.42 -6.87 17.43
N ILE A 27 -18.66 -7.14 17.00
CA ILE A 27 -19.79 -6.20 17.01
C ILE A 27 -20.53 -6.21 18.38
N GLN A 28 -20.28 -7.18 19.26
CA GLN A 28 -20.96 -7.22 20.57
C GLN A 28 -20.62 -6.00 21.44
N PRO A 29 -21.62 -5.29 22.01
CA PRO A 29 -21.35 -4.23 22.97
C PRO A 29 -20.68 -4.83 24.20
N LEU A 30 -19.55 -4.24 24.63
CA LEU A 30 -18.91 -4.54 25.92
C LEU A 30 -19.97 -4.39 27.02
N ALA A 31 -20.56 -5.50 27.45
CA ALA A 31 -21.50 -5.50 28.56
C ALA A 31 -20.78 -4.97 29.82
N PRO A 32 -21.42 -4.11 30.62
CA PRO A 32 -20.79 -3.53 31.79
C PRO A 32 -20.60 -4.64 32.84
N ASN A 33 -19.35 -5.07 33.05
CA ASN A 33 -19.02 -5.93 34.18
C ASN A 33 -19.17 -5.11 35.48
N LEU A 34 -20.38 -5.09 36.01
CA LEU A 34 -20.63 -4.90 37.43
C LEU A 34 -20.49 -6.26 38.12
N PRO A 35 -19.63 -6.39 39.14
CA PRO A 35 -19.91 -7.28 40.25
C PRO A 35 -20.29 -6.47 41.49
N CYS A 36 -21.36 -6.93 42.12
CA CYS A 36 -21.89 -6.44 43.38
C CYS A 36 -20.90 -6.61 44.56
N SER A 37 -20.89 -5.59 45.42
CA SER A 37 -20.92 -5.66 46.89
C SER A 37 -19.80 -6.38 47.68
N SER A 38 -18.94 -5.58 48.32
CA SER A 38 -18.75 -5.64 49.78
C SER A 38 -18.15 -4.32 50.33
N LYS A 39 -18.80 -3.74 51.34
CA LYS A 39 -18.47 -2.46 52.03
C LYS A 39 -17.29 -2.59 53.03
N PRO A 40 -16.77 -1.46 53.61
CA PRO A 40 -15.35 -1.25 53.90
C PRO A 40 -14.95 -1.40 55.38
N ARG A 41 -13.65 -1.66 55.66
CA ARG A 41 -12.97 -1.07 56.84
C ARG A 41 -11.43 -1.17 56.78
N SER A 42 -10.83 -0.05 57.16
CA SER A 42 -9.41 0.29 57.26
C SER A 42 -8.60 -0.53 58.28
N THR A 43 -7.32 -0.81 58.01
CA THR A 43 -6.17 -0.59 58.91
C THR A 43 -4.83 -0.87 58.21
N ALA A 44 -3.75 -0.32 58.78
CA ALA A 44 -2.50 0.10 58.15
C ALA A 44 -1.32 -0.90 58.19
N MET A 45 -0.19 -0.43 57.61
CA MET A 45 1.24 -0.84 57.71
C MET A 45 1.75 -1.84 56.65
N ASP A 46 2.57 -1.39 55.69
CA ASP A 46 4.06 -1.35 55.70
C ASP A 46 4.62 -2.79 55.44
N ILE A 47 5.56 -3.14 54.54
CA ILE A 47 6.87 -2.60 54.18
C ILE A 47 7.38 -3.35 52.92
N SER A 48 7.98 -2.63 51.96
CA SER A 48 9.03 -3.02 50.99
C SER A 48 9.23 -4.48 50.54
N ARG A 49 9.05 -4.74 49.23
CA ARG A 49 10.02 -5.53 48.45
C ARG A 49 10.07 -5.13 46.97
N THR A 50 11.25 -4.70 46.58
CA THR A 50 11.70 -4.23 45.27
C THR A 50 11.66 -5.32 44.20
N ALA A 51 10.97 -5.07 43.10
CA ALA A 51 11.29 -5.60 41.78
C ALA A 51 11.12 -4.44 40.79
N ALA A 52 12.23 -4.03 40.18
CA ALA A 52 12.32 -2.84 39.34
C ALA A 52 11.41 -2.96 38.10
N ALA A 53 10.32 -2.19 38.10
CA ALA A 53 9.61 -1.85 36.88
C ALA A 53 10.53 -0.94 36.05
N THR A 54 11.01 -1.46 34.91
CA THR A 54 11.59 -0.61 33.87
C THR A 54 10.57 0.45 33.47
N PRO A 55 10.93 1.74 33.41
CA PRO A 55 9.99 2.78 33.00
C PRO A 55 9.52 2.46 31.58
N SER A 56 8.21 2.21 31.45
CA SER A 56 7.51 2.11 30.18
C SER A 56 7.87 3.32 29.33
N ASP A 57 8.58 3.06 28.23
CA ASP A 57 9.10 4.07 27.33
C ASP A 57 7.92 4.92 26.79
N PRO A 58 7.80 6.21 27.19
CA PRO A 58 6.66 7.05 26.84
C PRO A 58 6.53 7.23 25.32
N PHE A 59 7.61 7.01 24.56
CA PHE A 59 7.59 7.04 23.11
C PHE A 59 6.97 5.79 22.48
N ARG A 60 6.96 4.64 23.16
CA ARG A 60 6.35 3.40 22.66
C ARG A 60 4.83 3.43 22.79
N GLU A 61 4.33 3.92 23.93
CA GLU A 61 2.90 4.18 24.15
C GLU A 61 2.39 5.29 23.23
N ALA A 62 3.16 6.39 23.08
CA ALA A 62 2.82 7.46 22.13
C ALA A 62 2.81 6.98 20.66
N ARG A 63 3.73 6.10 20.26
CA ARG A 63 3.73 5.51 18.91
C ARG A 63 2.54 4.57 18.70
N LEU A 64 2.14 3.80 19.73
CA LEU A 64 0.96 2.94 19.67
C LEU A 64 -0.36 3.72 19.70
N THR A 65 -0.46 4.85 20.39
CA THR A 65 -1.65 5.73 20.36
C THR A 65 -1.73 6.54 19.06
N THR A 66 -0.59 6.99 18.52
CA THR A 66 -0.54 7.66 17.21
C THR A 66 -0.86 6.70 16.05
N LEU A 67 -0.52 5.41 16.19
CA LEU A 67 -0.92 4.37 15.24
C LEU A 67 -2.40 3.94 15.39
N LYS A 68 -2.99 4.07 16.59
CA LYS A 68 -4.44 3.85 16.82
C LYS A 68 -5.32 4.95 16.22
N SER A 69 -4.77 6.15 15.96
CA SER A 69 -5.47 7.26 15.30
C SER A 69 -5.20 7.35 13.80
N LEU A 70 -4.43 6.43 13.21
CA LEU A 70 -4.47 6.25 11.76
C LEU A 70 -5.81 5.62 11.41
N ASN A 71 -6.49 6.11 10.38
CA ASN A 71 -7.78 5.56 9.99
C ASN A 71 -7.60 4.18 9.33
N ILE A 72 -7.45 3.15 10.17
CA ILE A 72 -7.16 1.77 9.75
C ILE A 72 -8.35 1.20 8.95
N SER A 73 -9.59 1.62 9.23
CA SER A 73 -10.78 1.25 8.45
C SER A 73 -10.67 1.69 6.99
N GLY A 74 -10.24 2.93 6.76
CA GLY A 74 -9.98 3.46 5.42
C GLY A 74 -8.91 2.70 4.66
N MET A 75 -7.84 2.27 5.35
CA MET A 75 -6.80 1.43 4.76
C MET A 75 -7.33 0.05 4.37
N ALA A 76 -8.26 -0.52 5.13
CA ALA A 76 -8.86 -1.81 4.81
C ALA A 76 -9.75 -1.74 3.56
N VAL A 77 -10.57 -0.68 3.43
CA VAL A 77 -11.35 -0.43 2.21
C VAL A 77 -10.43 -0.21 1.01
N ASP A 78 -9.41 0.66 1.14
CA ASP A 78 -8.40 0.90 0.11
C ASP A 78 -7.71 -0.41 -0.32
N SER A 79 -7.31 -1.24 0.64
CA SER A 79 -6.66 -2.52 0.36
C SER A 79 -7.60 -3.52 -0.32
N ALA A 80 -8.88 -3.56 0.03
CA ALA A 80 -9.86 -4.42 -0.64
C ALA A 80 -10.07 -3.99 -2.10
N VAL A 81 -10.19 -2.69 -2.36
CA VAL A 81 -10.26 -2.13 -3.72
C VAL A 81 -9.00 -2.51 -4.51
N LYS A 82 -7.82 -2.24 -3.95
CA LYS A 82 -6.52 -2.53 -4.60
C LYS A 82 -6.36 -4.01 -4.92
N GLN A 83 -6.84 -4.90 -4.06
CA GLN A 83 -6.83 -6.34 -4.34
C GLN A 83 -7.76 -6.72 -5.50
N GLN A 84 -8.96 -6.15 -5.57
CA GLN A 84 -9.86 -6.43 -6.71
C GLN A 84 -9.31 -5.86 -8.01
N VAL A 85 -8.64 -4.71 -7.95
CA VAL A 85 -7.92 -4.14 -9.09
C VAL A 85 -6.81 -5.10 -9.52
N PHE A 86 -5.99 -5.58 -8.59
CA PHE A 86 -4.93 -6.57 -8.85
C PHE A 86 -5.48 -7.82 -9.54
N LYS A 87 -6.55 -8.42 -9.01
CA LYS A 87 -7.22 -9.59 -9.63
C LYS A 87 -7.75 -9.31 -11.04
N GLY A 88 -8.07 -8.06 -11.36
CA GLY A 88 -8.49 -7.66 -12.71
C GLY A 88 -7.33 -7.55 -13.69
N PHE A 89 -6.11 -7.36 -13.20
CA PHE A 89 -4.87 -7.29 -13.97
C PHE A 89 -4.18 -8.65 -14.12
N ASP A 90 -4.10 -9.41 -13.03
CA ASP A 90 -3.56 -10.77 -12.95
C ASP A 90 -4.49 -11.75 -13.69
N ALA A 91 -4.21 -11.96 -14.97
CA ALA A 91 -5.09 -12.67 -15.89
C ALA A 91 -4.88 -14.20 -15.82
N ASP A 92 -3.67 -14.64 -15.47
CA ASP A 92 -3.32 -16.05 -15.31
C ASP A 92 -3.38 -16.55 -13.87
N GLN A 93 -3.64 -15.66 -12.90
CA GLN A 93 -3.82 -15.95 -11.48
C GLN A 93 -2.56 -16.52 -10.83
N ASP A 94 -1.39 -16.13 -11.33
CA ASP A 94 -0.11 -16.52 -10.75
C ASP A 94 0.25 -15.71 -9.50
N GLY A 95 -0.51 -14.65 -9.21
CA GLY A 95 -0.32 -13.77 -8.06
C GLY A 95 0.73 -12.69 -8.28
N LEU A 96 1.13 -12.46 -9.54
CA LEU A 96 1.98 -11.40 -10.02
C LEU A 96 1.23 -10.59 -11.10
N VAL A 97 1.69 -9.37 -11.36
CA VAL A 97 1.21 -8.57 -12.49
C VAL A 97 2.39 -8.26 -13.39
N SER A 98 2.41 -8.88 -14.57
CA SER A 98 3.46 -8.69 -15.56
C SER A 98 3.24 -7.44 -16.43
N ALA A 99 4.30 -6.96 -17.09
CA ALA A 99 4.19 -5.85 -18.05
C ALA A 99 3.28 -6.20 -19.23
N GLU A 100 3.27 -7.46 -19.67
CA GLU A 100 2.40 -7.94 -20.73
C GLU A 100 0.93 -7.94 -20.30
N GLU A 101 0.63 -8.28 -19.06
CA GLU A 101 -0.74 -8.27 -18.53
C GLU A 101 -1.30 -6.85 -18.42
N LEU A 102 -0.47 -5.91 -17.94
CA LEU A 102 -0.78 -4.49 -17.96
C LEU A 102 -1.04 -3.97 -19.37
N ALA A 103 -0.15 -4.31 -20.32
CA ALA A 103 -0.29 -3.90 -21.72
C ALA A 103 -1.55 -4.48 -22.39
N LYS A 104 -1.94 -5.72 -22.04
CA LYS A 104 -3.17 -6.36 -22.54
C LYS A 104 -4.43 -5.61 -22.14
N LEU A 105 -4.46 -4.98 -20.97
CA LEU A 105 -5.59 -4.17 -20.51
C LEU A 105 -5.61 -2.75 -21.11
N GLY A 106 -4.43 -2.23 -21.48
CA GLY A 106 -4.24 -0.90 -22.09
C GLY A 106 -4.45 -0.79 -23.60
N ASN A 107 -5.17 -1.73 -24.21
CA ASN A 107 -5.42 -1.85 -25.66
C ASN A 107 -4.29 -2.46 -26.52
N ASN A 108 -3.35 -3.23 -25.95
CA ASN A 108 -2.31 -3.96 -26.69
C ASN A 108 -1.47 -3.08 -27.65
N ASP A 109 -1.16 -1.85 -27.27
CA ASP A 109 -0.34 -0.97 -28.10
C ASP A 109 1.15 -1.30 -27.90
N PRO A 110 1.85 -1.86 -28.92
CA PRO A 110 3.25 -2.26 -28.77
C PRO A 110 4.19 -1.07 -28.52
N ALA A 111 3.80 0.16 -28.88
CA ALA A 111 4.59 1.35 -28.56
C ALA A 111 4.60 1.66 -27.05
N LYS A 112 3.64 1.11 -26.29
CA LYS A 112 3.47 1.35 -24.85
C LYS A 112 4.08 0.25 -23.97
N LEU A 113 4.61 -0.82 -24.57
CA LEU A 113 5.28 -1.90 -23.84
C LEU A 113 6.54 -1.39 -23.11
N ALA A 114 7.31 -0.50 -23.73
CA ALA A 114 8.51 0.08 -23.11
C ALA A 114 8.17 0.90 -21.86
N ASP A 115 7.13 1.74 -21.95
CA ASP A 115 6.62 2.49 -20.80
C ASP A 115 6.10 1.56 -19.70
N THR A 116 5.39 0.49 -20.09
CA THR A 116 4.86 -0.54 -19.17
C THR A 116 5.97 -1.26 -18.43
N GLN A 117 7.00 -1.69 -19.14
CA GLN A 117 8.18 -2.34 -18.55
C GLN A 117 8.92 -1.40 -17.60
N ALA A 118 9.09 -0.12 -18.00
CA ALA A 118 9.75 0.88 -17.18
C ALA A 118 9.02 1.07 -15.84
N MET A 119 7.69 1.16 -15.87
CA MET A 119 6.90 1.27 -14.64
C MET A 119 7.01 0.02 -13.77
N VAL A 120 6.85 -1.18 -14.35
CA VAL A 120 7.01 -2.43 -13.58
C VAL A 120 8.37 -2.43 -12.90
N SER A 121 9.46 -2.11 -13.61
CA SER A 121 10.80 -2.07 -13.03
C SER A 121 11.00 -1.06 -11.88
N VAL A 122 10.24 0.03 -11.84
CA VAL A 122 10.31 1.05 -10.79
C VAL A 122 9.69 0.56 -9.49
N PHE A 123 8.63 -0.24 -9.58
CA PHE A 123 7.88 -0.75 -8.42
C PHE A 123 8.26 -2.17 -8.04
N ASP A 124 8.81 -2.95 -8.98
CA ASP A 124 9.42 -4.25 -8.76
C ASP A 124 10.67 -4.07 -7.91
N ARG A 125 10.53 -4.33 -6.61
CA ARG A 125 11.59 -4.14 -5.63
C ARG A 125 12.50 -5.35 -5.60
N ASN A 126 11.94 -6.54 -5.77
CA ASN A 126 12.64 -7.81 -5.65
C ASN A 126 13.47 -8.15 -6.93
N GLY A 127 13.16 -7.51 -8.06
CA GLY A 127 13.83 -7.67 -9.35
C GLY A 127 13.41 -8.91 -10.15
N ASP A 128 12.22 -9.47 -9.89
CA ASP A 128 11.70 -10.66 -10.59
C ASP A 128 11.03 -10.33 -11.94
N GLY A 129 10.89 -9.04 -12.27
CA GLY A 129 10.33 -8.56 -13.52
C GLY A 129 8.81 -8.47 -13.53
N ALA A 130 8.15 -8.72 -12.41
CA ALA A 130 6.70 -8.57 -12.23
C ALA A 130 6.39 -7.81 -10.92
N LEU A 131 5.12 -7.47 -10.71
CA LEU A 131 4.69 -6.81 -9.47
C LEU A 131 3.92 -7.78 -8.59
N ASP A 132 4.45 -8.10 -7.40
CA ASP A 132 3.68 -8.81 -6.38
C ASP A 132 2.55 -7.91 -5.83
N GLN A 133 1.59 -8.50 -5.11
CA GLN A 133 0.46 -7.74 -4.52
C GLN A 133 0.88 -6.55 -3.65
N ARG A 134 2.04 -6.63 -2.98
CA ARG A 134 2.55 -5.53 -2.14
C ARG A 134 3.20 -4.47 -3.02
N GLU A 135 3.99 -4.84 -4.01
CA GLU A 135 4.63 -3.91 -4.94
C GLU A 135 3.58 -3.16 -5.77
N PHE A 136 2.58 -3.89 -6.28
CA PHE A 136 1.45 -3.32 -7.02
C PHE A 136 0.55 -2.46 -6.12
N GLY A 137 0.20 -2.94 -4.92
CA GLY A 137 -0.65 -2.23 -3.95
C GLY A 137 -0.03 -0.95 -3.39
N ALA A 138 1.29 -0.93 -3.30
CA ALA A 138 2.09 0.21 -2.87
C ALA A 138 2.42 1.17 -4.02
N SER A 139 2.10 0.79 -5.26
CA SER A 139 2.41 1.61 -6.43
C SER A 139 1.55 2.88 -6.45
N ARG A 140 2.16 3.98 -6.91
CA ARG A 140 1.46 5.24 -7.16
C ARG A 140 0.30 5.08 -8.17
N LEU A 141 0.34 4.03 -8.99
CA LEU A 141 -0.72 3.71 -9.93
C LEU A 141 -2.08 3.53 -9.22
N LEU A 142 -2.08 2.96 -8.02
CA LEU A 142 -3.30 2.70 -7.25
C LEU A 142 -3.62 3.75 -6.19
N ASP A 143 -2.97 4.92 -6.24
CA ASP A 143 -3.18 5.96 -5.24
C ASP A 143 -4.07 7.10 -5.75
N GLY A 144 -5.00 7.53 -4.89
CA GLY A 144 -5.74 8.78 -5.03
C GLY A 144 -6.39 8.97 -6.40
N GLN A 145 -5.88 9.93 -7.17
CA GLN A 145 -6.46 10.30 -8.47
C GLN A 145 -6.25 9.22 -9.55
N ASN A 146 -5.14 8.48 -9.49
CA ASN A 146 -4.82 7.46 -10.49
C ASN A 146 -5.76 6.27 -10.33
N LEU A 147 -6.03 5.82 -9.11
CA LEU A 147 -7.06 4.81 -8.84
C LEU A 147 -8.43 5.20 -9.40
N LYS A 148 -8.87 6.44 -9.14
CA LYS A 148 -10.14 6.94 -9.67
C LYS A 148 -10.17 6.93 -11.20
N THR A 149 -9.07 7.36 -11.82
CA THR A 149 -8.93 7.36 -13.28
C THR A 149 -8.96 5.92 -13.85
N LEU A 150 -8.25 4.98 -13.23
CA LEU A 150 -8.23 3.56 -13.60
C LEU A 150 -9.63 2.94 -13.55
N LEU A 151 -10.37 3.21 -12.48
CA LEU A 151 -11.72 2.70 -12.31
C LEU A 151 -12.76 3.45 -13.16
N GLY A 152 -12.41 4.61 -13.73
CA GLY A 152 -13.32 5.46 -14.49
C GLY A 152 -14.35 6.18 -13.61
N VAL A 153 -14.00 6.45 -12.36
CA VAL A 153 -14.88 7.04 -11.34
C VAL A 153 -14.39 8.44 -10.94
N GLN A 154 -15.28 9.28 -10.41
CA GLN A 154 -14.98 10.69 -10.13
C GLN A 154 -14.58 10.95 -8.68
N ASP A 155 -15.12 10.17 -7.75
CA ASP A 155 -14.99 10.35 -6.31
C ASP A 155 -14.82 9.02 -5.56
N GLU A 156 -14.59 9.10 -4.25
CA GLU A 156 -14.43 7.94 -3.37
C GLU A 156 -15.70 7.08 -3.31
N ALA A 157 -16.89 7.69 -3.47
CA ALA A 157 -18.15 6.96 -3.52
C ALA A 157 -18.22 6.06 -4.76
N GLY A 158 -17.73 6.52 -5.91
CA GLY A 158 -17.61 5.70 -7.11
C GLY A 158 -16.59 4.56 -6.95
N VAL A 159 -15.49 4.78 -6.22
CA VAL A 159 -14.51 3.71 -5.91
C VAL A 159 -15.17 2.62 -5.04
N VAL A 160 -15.90 3.02 -4.00
CA VAL A 160 -16.65 2.10 -3.15
C VAL A 160 -17.74 1.39 -3.93
N GLY A 161 -18.53 2.12 -4.73
CA GLY A 161 -19.56 1.52 -5.58
C GLY A 161 -18.99 0.50 -6.57
N TRP A 162 -17.79 0.74 -7.11
CA TRP A 162 -17.09 -0.22 -7.95
C TRP A 162 -16.69 -1.50 -7.17
N LEU A 163 -16.27 -1.38 -5.91
CA LEU A 163 -15.99 -2.53 -5.04
C LEU A 163 -17.28 -3.30 -4.72
N VAL A 164 -18.34 -2.59 -4.33
CA VAL A 164 -19.65 -3.16 -4.01
C VAL A 164 -20.18 -3.95 -5.19
N SER A 165 -20.13 -3.39 -6.41
CA SER A 165 -20.60 -4.08 -7.63
C SER A 165 -19.95 -5.44 -7.94
N ARG A 166 -18.82 -5.77 -7.29
CA ARG A 166 -18.11 -7.05 -7.44
C ARG A 166 -18.37 -8.03 -6.31
N ALA A 167 -18.82 -7.55 -5.17
CA ALA A 167 -18.98 -8.32 -3.94
C ALA A 167 -20.44 -8.51 -3.55
N ASP A 168 -21.27 -7.49 -3.78
CA ASP A 168 -22.70 -7.46 -3.50
C ASP A 168 -23.43 -8.42 -4.45
N ALA A 169 -23.72 -9.61 -3.92
CA ALA A 169 -24.31 -10.70 -4.66
C ALA A 169 -25.85 -10.65 -4.62
N ASP A 170 -26.42 -10.05 -3.58
CA ASP A 170 -27.87 -9.92 -3.41
C ASP A 170 -28.44 -8.60 -3.95
N GLY A 171 -27.58 -7.65 -4.27
CA GLY A 171 -27.91 -6.37 -4.91
C GLY A 171 -28.53 -5.37 -3.94
N ASP A 172 -28.30 -5.51 -2.64
CA ASP A 172 -28.87 -4.63 -1.62
C ASP A 172 -28.07 -3.32 -1.42
N GLY A 173 -26.93 -3.19 -2.09
CA GLY A 173 -26.09 -2.00 -2.09
C GLY A 173 -25.18 -1.89 -0.87
N ALA A 174 -25.14 -2.88 0.01
CA ALA A 174 -24.23 -2.99 1.14
C ALA A 174 -23.45 -4.30 1.09
N LEU A 175 -22.34 -4.39 1.81
CA LEU A 175 -21.59 -5.65 1.92
C LEU A 175 -21.89 -6.32 3.25
N SER A 176 -22.51 -7.49 3.20
CA SER A 176 -22.55 -8.38 4.34
C SER A 176 -21.15 -8.93 4.67
N ALA A 177 -20.99 -9.53 5.84
CA ALA A 177 -19.76 -10.20 6.24
C ALA A 177 -19.29 -11.23 5.18
N ASP A 178 -20.21 -12.05 4.67
CA ASP A 178 -19.85 -13.10 3.71
C ASP A 178 -19.40 -12.51 2.37
N GLU A 179 -19.98 -11.40 1.94
CA GLU A 179 -19.62 -10.71 0.70
C GLU A 179 -18.31 -9.95 0.84
N TYR A 180 -18.10 -9.28 1.97
CA TYR A 180 -16.82 -8.63 2.26
C TYR A 180 -15.66 -9.63 2.26
N ALA A 181 -15.87 -10.85 2.77
CA ALA A 181 -14.84 -11.90 2.78
C ALA A 181 -14.37 -12.31 1.36
N ILE A 182 -15.19 -12.14 0.32
CA ILE A 182 -14.84 -12.43 -1.08
C ILE A 182 -13.80 -11.41 -1.60
N VAL A 183 -13.94 -10.16 -1.16
CA VAL A 183 -13.13 -9.04 -1.61
C VAL A 183 -12.08 -8.57 -0.62
N ALA A 184 -12.05 -9.15 0.57
CA ALA A 184 -11.13 -8.78 1.63
C ALA A 184 -9.68 -9.19 1.29
N PRO A 185 -8.70 -8.32 1.58
CA PRO A 185 -7.29 -8.57 1.30
C PRO A 185 -6.78 -9.78 2.09
N PRO A 186 -5.80 -10.53 1.55
CA PRO A 186 -5.16 -11.58 2.31
C PRO A 186 -4.28 -10.94 3.39
N SER A 187 -4.67 -11.11 4.64
CA SER A 187 -3.96 -10.73 5.85
C SER A 187 -2.67 -11.52 5.95
N ARG A 188 -1.56 -10.80 5.81
CA ARG A 188 -0.21 -11.27 6.09
C ARG A 188 0.43 -10.47 7.23
N ILE A 189 -0.36 -9.66 7.94
CA ILE A 189 0.11 -8.92 9.11
C ILE A 189 0.08 -9.89 10.29
N SER A 190 1.25 -10.36 10.70
CA SER A 190 1.37 -11.06 11.98
C SER A 190 1.29 -10.05 13.12
N ARG A 191 0.42 -10.30 14.10
CA ARG A 191 0.44 -9.52 15.34
C ARG A 191 1.73 -9.85 16.08
N ILE A 192 2.38 -8.85 16.65
CA ILE A 192 3.53 -9.09 17.53
C ILE A 192 2.96 -9.36 18.92
N ASP A 193 3.23 -10.54 19.49
CA ASP A 193 2.85 -10.85 20.88
C ASP A 193 3.67 -10.01 21.88
N ALA A 194 3.32 -10.13 23.16
CA ALA A 194 4.03 -9.44 24.25
C ALA A 194 5.53 -9.78 24.29
N ASP A 195 5.93 -10.91 23.69
CA ASP A 195 7.30 -11.42 23.63
C ASP A 195 8.06 -10.99 22.36
N GLY A 196 7.42 -10.20 21.47
CA GLY A 196 8.06 -9.72 20.25
C GLY A 196 8.01 -10.71 19.06
N LYS A 197 7.27 -11.82 19.17
CA LYS A 197 7.12 -12.80 18.08
C LYS A 197 5.92 -12.49 17.21
N SER A 198 6.11 -12.62 15.91
CA SER A 198 5.06 -12.59 14.89
C SER A 198 4.13 -13.80 15.08
N VAL A 199 2.93 -13.57 15.60
CA VAL A 199 1.86 -14.56 15.64
C VAL A 199 1.04 -14.41 14.36
N PRO A 200 0.92 -15.47 13.53
CA PRO A 200 0.00 -15.44 12.40
C PRO A 200 -1.43 -15.31 12.95
N GLU A 201 -2.04 -14.15 12.72
CA GLU A 201 -3.45 -13.95 13.00
C GLU A 201 -4.24 -14.66 11.89
N ALA A 202 -5.30 -15.38 12.25
CA ALA A 202 -6.15 -16.01 11.25
C ALA A 202 -6.76 -14.91 10.38
N GLN A 203 -6.71 -15.07 9.06
CA GLN A 203 -7.27 -14.15 8.06
C GLN A 203 -8.63 -13.58 8.47
N GLU A 204 -9.47 -14.46 8.98
CA GLU A 204 -10.84 -14.18 9.38
C GLU A 204 -10.92 -13.21 10.56
N GLU A 205 -9.99 -13.28 11.52
CA GLU A 205 -9.98 -12.38 12.67
C GLU A 205 -9.54 -10.96 12.29
N THR A 206 -8.57 -10.84 11.37
CA THR A 206 -8.16 -9.53 10.84
C THR A 206 -9.27 -8.93 9.99
N ASN A 207 -9.87 -9.70 9.08
CA ASN A 207 -10.99 -9.25 8.27
C ASN A 207 -12.19 -8.85 9.15
N ALA A 208 -12.45 -9.57 10.25
CA ALA A 208 -13.57 -9.29 11.13
C ALA A 208 -13.32 -8.00 11.91
N ARG A 209 -12.07 -7.79 12.35
CA ARG A 209 -11.66 -6.55 12.99
C ARG A 209 -11.79 -5.35 12.07
N ASP A 210 -11.43 -5.51 10.80
CA ASP A 210 -11.56 -4.42 9.82
C ASP A 210 -13.02 -4.16 9.46
N PHE A 211 -13.82 -5.22 9.29
CA PHE A 211 -15.28 -5.12 9.14
C PHE A 211 -15.91 -4.31 10.27
N SER A 212 -15.67 -4.68 11.54
CA SER A 212 -16.24 -3.97 12.70
C SER A 212 -15.70 -2.56 12.93
N ARG A 213 -14.63 -2.15 12.24
CA ARG A 213 -14.14 -0.76 12.28
C ARG A 213 -14.80 0.12 11.22
N ILE A 214 -15.23 -0.49 10.13
CA ILE A 214 -15.93 0.19 9.03
C ILE A 214 -17.43 0.28 9.36
N ASP A 215 -18.01 -0.80 9.92
CA ASP A 215 -19.38 -0.88 10.44
C ASP A 215 -19.51 -0.01 11.71
N VAL A 216 -19.87 1.26 11.52
CA VAL A 216 -19.95 2.27 12.59
C VAL A 216 -21.25 2.14 13.36
N ASP A 217 -22.35 1.84 12.67
CA ASP A 217 -23.67 1.70 13.29
C ASP A 217 -23.96 0.29 13.82
N GLN A 218 -23.07 -0.66 13.57
CA GLN A 218 -23.09 -2.02 14.08
C GLN A 218 -24.29 -2.83 13.61
N ASP A 219 -24.81 -2.51 12.43
CA ASP A 219 -25.94 -3.23 11.83
C ASP A 219 -25.52 -4.57 11.18
N GLY A 220 -24.21 -4.83 11.09
CA GLY A 220 -23.65 -6.05 10.53
C GLY A 220 -23.50 -6.03 9.01
N ARG A 221 -23.62 -4.85 8.38
CA ARG A 221 -23.42 -4.59 6.97
C ARG A 221 -22.44 -3.42 6.81
N LEU A 222 -21.75 -3.37 5.67
CA LEU A 222 -20.94 -2.21 5.31
C LEU A 222 -21.71 -1.41 4.27
N SER A 223 -22.30 -0.29 4.69
CA SER A 223 -22.96 0.62 3.78
C SER A 223 -21.95 1.36 2.89
N THR A 224 -22.41 1.85 1.74
CA THR A 224 -21.59 2.68 0.84
C THR A 224 -21.06 3.93 1.53
N GLU A 225 -21.85 4.52 2.41
CA GLU A 225 -21.57 5.73 3.17
C GLU A 225 -20.42 5.51 4.16
N GLU A 226 -20.49 4.43 4.95
CA GLU A 226 -19.46 4.08 5.94
C GLU A 226 -18.11 3.78 5.29
N MET A 227 -18.12 3.01 4.20
CA MET A 227 -16.91 2.72 3.43
C MET A 227 -16.34 3.99 2.77
N THR A 228 -17.19 4.88 2.26
CA THR A 228 -16.74 6.12 1.62
C THR A 228 -16.09 7.05 2.63
N GLU A 229 -16.69 7.23 3.80
CA GLU A 229 -16.12 8.09 4.85
C GLU A 229 -14.81 7.52 5.40
N SER A 230 -14.76 6.20 5.57
CA SER A 230 -13.53 5.49 5.91
C SER A 230 -12.44 5.76 4.86
N LEU A 231 -12.76 5.64 3.57
CA LEU A 231 -11.78 5.86 2.49
C LEU A 231 -11.32 7.33 2.41
N ARG A 232 -12.20 8.30 2.65
CA ARG A 232 -11.84 9.74 2.67
C ARG A 232 -10.85 10.10 3.76
N THR A 233 -10.99 9.47 4.91
CA THR A 233 -10.14 9.71 6.09
C THR A 233 -8.91 8.80 6.13
N ALA A 234 -8.75 7.90 5.14
CA ALA A 234 -7.61 7.01 5.03
C ALA A 234 -6.28 7.77 4.87
N PRO A 235 -5.22 7.43 5.63
CA PRO A 235 -3.90 7.99 5.42
C PRO A 235 -3.36 7.53 4.06
N ARG A 236 -3.01 8.50 3.20
CA ARG A 236 -2.37 8.21 1.90
C ARG A 236 -0.90 7.86 2.12
N LEU A 237 -0.62 6.57 2.24
CA LEU A 237 0.74 6.04 2.32
C LEU A 237 1.29 5.87 0.89
N ILE A 238 1.81 6.95 0.32
CA ILE A 238 2.55 6.85 -0.95
C ILE A 238 3.87 6.16 -0.64
N GLN A 239 3.98 4.88 -1.00
CA GLN A 239 5.29 4.24 -1.12
C GLN A 239 5.81 4.60 -2.51
N PHE A 240 6.83 5.44 -2.53
CA PHE A 240 7.54 5.68 -3.76
C PHE A 240 8.32 4.41 -4.09
N GLY A 241 8.18 3.90 -5.31
CA GLY A 241 9.02 2.83 -5.84
C GLY A 241 10.51 3.19 -5.74
N ASP A 242 11.38 2.25 -6.06
CA ASP A 242 12.81 2.53 -6.01
C ASP A 242 13.17 3.57 -7.09
N HIS A 243 13.32 4.82 -6.66
CA HIS A 243 13.67 5.93 -7.55
C HIS A 243 14.99 5.66 -8.29
N GLY A 244 15.91 4.88 -7.71
CA GLY A 244 17.14 4.47 -8.39
C GLY A 244 16.89 3.56 -9.58
N LYS A 245 15.79 2.81 -9.61
CA LYS A 245 15.36 2.02 -10.77
C LYS A 245 14.64 2.84 -11.84
N ALA A 246 14.24 4.07 -11.53
CA ALA A 246 13.62 5.00 -12.48
C ALA A 246 14.62 5.72 -13.40
N THR A 247 15.92 5.47 -13.26
CA THR A 247 16.98 6.16 -14.04
C THR A 247 16.93 5.79 -15.52
N ASN A 248 16.66 4.54 -15.85
CA ASN A 248 16.44 4.09 -17.23
C ASN A 248 15.25 4.83 -17.86
N ALA A 249 14.16 4.97 -17.09
CA ALA A 249 12.96 5.67 -17.55
C ALA A 249 13.18 7.18 -17.67
N LEU A 250 13.99 7.76 -16.78
CA LEU A 250 14.40 9.17 -16.86
C LEU A 250 15.25 9.40 -18.10
N ALA A 251 16.24 8.55 -18.37
CA ALA A 251 17.07 8.62 -19.57
C ALA A 251 16.20 8.51 -20.83
N ALA A 252 15.45 7.42 -20.99
CA ALA A 252 14.68 7.15 -22.20
C ALA A 252 13.60 8.21 -22.52
N ARG A 253 13.04 8.91 -21.53
CA ARG A 253 12.00 9.93 -21.74
C ARG A 253 12.55 11.32 -22.05
N ASN A 254 13.80 11.57 -21.69
CA ASN A 254 14.42 12.89 -21.80
C ASN A 254 15.53 12.91 -22.86
N ASP A 255 15.98 11.74 -23.32
CA ASP A 255 16.82 11.53 -24.48
C ASP A 255 16.03 11.85 -25.76
N THR A 256 16.24 13.04 -26.29
CA THR A 256 15.52 13.60 -27.44
C THR A 256 16.22 13.25 -28.75
N ASP A 257 17.54 13.10 -28.74
CA ASP A 257 18.33 12.77 -29.92
C ASP A 257 18.55 11.25 -30.11
N GLY A 258 18.19 10.45 -29.10
CA GLY A 258 18.16 9.00 -29.13
C GLY A 258 19.54 8.37 -29.02
N ASP A 259 20.51 9.08 -28.45
CA ASP A 259 21.89 8.61 -28.33
C ASP A 259 22.15 7.74 -27.08
N GLY A 260 21.14 7.61 -26.20
CA GLY A 260 21.18 6.80 -25.00
C GLY A 260 21.77 7.49 -23.77
N ALA A 261 22.10 8.79 -23.84
CA ALA A 261 22.66 9.55 -22.73
C ALA A 261 22.02 10.94 -22.62
N LEU A 262 21.84 11.45 -21.40
CA LEU A 262 21.26 12.76 -21.19
C LEU A 262 22.32 13.86 -21.24
N SER A 263 22.26 14.68 -22.27
CA SER A 263 23.07 15.89 -22.41
C SER A 263 22.65 17.00 -21.43
N PHE A 264 23.49 18.03 -21.29
CA PHE A 264 23.19 19.21 -20.48
C PHE A 264 21.85 19.87 -20.85
N ASP A 265 21.55 19.97 -22.14
CA ASP A 265 20.34 20.64 -22.64
C ASP A 265 19.08 19.81 -22.35
N GLU A 266 19.17 18.49 -22.45
CA GLU A 266 18.10 17.56 -22.13
C GLU A 266 17.82 17.53 -20.62
N LEU A 267 18.86 17.48 -19.79
CA LEU A 267 18.73 17.59 -18.33
C LEU A 267 18.20 18.96 -17.91
N SER A 268 18.58 20.04 -18.57
CA SER A 268 18.08 21.39 -18.28
C SER A 268 16.60 21.53 -18.64
N SER A 269 16.20 20.94 -19.76
CA SER A 269 14.79 20.86 -20.16
C SER A 269 13.98 20.03 -19.17
N ALA A 270 14.51 18.87 -18.76
CA ALA A 270 13.93 18.01 -17.73
C ALA A 270 13.78 18.73 -16.38
N ALA A 271 14.84 19.43 -15.95
CA ALA A 271 14.87 20.18 -14.70
C ALA A 271 13.80 21.27 -14.68
N THR A 272 13.67 22.00 -15.79
CA THR A 272 12.66 23.06 -15.94
C THR A 272 11.25 22.47 -15.90
N ALA A 273 11.00 21.37 -16.61
CA ALA A 273 9.72 20.67 -16.59
C ALA A 273 9.36 20.14 -15.18
N ALA A 274 10.36 19.70 -14.40
CA ALA A 274 10.19 19.28 -13.01
C ALA A 274 10.12 20.46 -12.01
N GLY A 275 10.24 21.71 -12.47
CA GLY A 275 10.24 22.92 -11.64
C GLY A 275 11.50 23.10 -10.77
N ALA A 276 12.62 22.53 -11.20
CA ALA A 276 13.92 22.63 -10.56
C ALA A 276 14.80 23.70 -11.22
N ALA A 277 15.77 24.25 -10.49
CA ALA A 277 16.71 25.22 -11.03
C ALA A 277 17.78 24.53 -11.88
N SER A 278 17.96 24.99 -13.13
CA SER A 278 18.95 24.48 -14.08
C SER A 278 20.41 24.65 -13.62
N THR A 279 20.66 25.52 -12.63
CA THR A 279 21.98 25.71 -12.02
C THR A 279 22.56 24.42 -11.44
N HIS A 280 21.71 23.49 -11.02
CA HIS A 280 22.12 22.22 -10.42
C HIS A 280 22.40 21.12 -11.46
N VAL A 281 22.15 21.37 -12.75
CA VAL A 281 22.44 20.42 -13.83
C VAL A 281 23.95 20.23 -13.98
N ALA A 282 24.72 21.33 -13.91
CA ALA A 282 26.17 21.27 -13.94
C ALA A 282 26.75 20.52 -12.74
N ASP A 283 26.16 20.71 -11.56
CA ASP A 283 26.56 19.98 -10.35
C ASP A 283 26.24 18.49 -10.46
N LEU A 284 25.10 18.13 -11.06
CA LEU A 284 24.71 16.74 -11.30
C LEU A 284 25.66 16.06 -12.29
N LEU A 285 25.93 16.69 -13.44
CA LEU A 285 26.89 16.19 -14.42
C LEU A 285 28.25 15.95 -13.77
N LYS A 286 28.80 16.96 -13.08
CA LYS A 286 30.09 16.85 -12.40
C LYS A 286 30.16 15.69 -11.38
N ALA A 287 29.04 15.33 -10.77
CA ALA A 287 28.98 14.28 -9.75
C ALA A 287 28.72 12.88 -10.30
N ALA A 288 28.03 12.80 -11.45
CA ALA A 288 27.51 11.56 -12.02
C ALA A 288 28.22 11.10 -13.31
N ASP A 289 28.75 12.04 -14.11
CA ASP A 289 29.53 11.79 -15.32
C ASP A 289 30.88 11.15 -14.94
N GLY A 290 30.97 9.84 -15.14
CA GLY A 290 32.09 9.01 -14.72
C GLY A 290 33.14 8.83 -15.80
N ASP A 291 32.75 8.89 -17.07
CA ASP A 291 33.64 8.72 -18.22
C ASP A 291 34.12 10.06 -18.83
N GLY A 292 33.50 11.17 -18.46
CA GLY A 292 33.87 12.52 -18.83
C GLY A 292 33.34 12.95 -20.21
N ASP A 293 32.30 12.30 -20.73
CA ASP A 293 31.72 12.61 -22.03
C ASP A 293 30.73 13.80 -22.01
N ALA A 294 30.51 14.40 -20.83
CA ALA A 294 29.58 15.50 -20.57
C ALA A 294 28.10 15.16 -20.80
N LYS A 295 27.76 13.86 -20.78
CA LYS A 295 26.40 13.33 -20.79
C LYS A 295 26.23 12.41 -19.58
N LEU A 296 25.00 11.95 -19.36
CA LEU A 296 24.69 10.97 -18.32
C LEU A 296 23.98 9.77 -18.92
N SER A 297 24.69 8.66 -19.01
CA SER A 297 24.10 7.37 -19.30
C SER A 297 23.18 6.89 -18.17
N ALA A 298 22.33 5.90 -18.47
CA ALA A 298 21.43 5.33 -17.48
C ALA A 298 22.17 4.67 -16.31
N ASP A 299 23.35 4.09 -16.56
CA ASP A 299 24.21 3.46 -15.55
C ASP A 299 24.87 4.50 -14.62
N GLU A 300 25.25 5.65 -15.16
CA GLU A 300 25.78 6.77 -14.37
C GLU A 300 24.71 7.40 -13.49
N LEU A 301 23.50 7.58 -14.03
CA LEU A 301 22.34 7.99 -13.25
C LEU A 301 22.00 6.98 -12.16
N ALA A 302 22.06 5.67 -12.46
CA ALA A 302 21.83 4.60 -11.48
C ALA A 302 22.87 4.65 -10.36
N THR A 303 24.13 4.84 -10.71
CA THR A 303 25.23 4.99 -9.74
C THR A 303 25.03 6.22 -8.87
N ALA A 304 24.67 7.36 -9.45
CA ALA A 304 24.37 8.59 -8.72
C ALA A 304 23.14 8.45 -7.81
N ALA A 305 22.08 7.77 -8.27
CA ALA A 305 20.88 7.51 -7.47
C ALA A 305 21.15 6.52 -6.33
N ALA A 306 21.99 5.51 -6.54
CA ALA A 306 22.41 4.55 -5.51
C ALA A 306 23.25 5.22 -4.41
N ARG A 307 24.13 6.16 -4.77
CA ARG A 307 24.89 6.99 -3.80
C ARG A 307 23.95 7.83 -2.93
N ASN A 308 22.84 8.29 -3.51
CA ASN A 308 21.78 9.01 -2.80
C ASN A 308 20.80 8.11 -2.02
N GLY A 309 21.05 6.80 -2.03
CA GLY A 309 20.73 5.78 -1.01
C GLY A 309 20.01 6.22 0.26
N GLY A 310 20.68 7.10 0.97
CA GLY A 310 20.32 7.55 2.31
C GLY A 310 19.16 8.55 2.37
N LEU A 311 18.75 9.15 1.26
CA LEU A 311 17.62 10.09 1.23
C LEU A 311 16.25 9.38 1.21
N TYR A 312 16.21 8.12 0.77
CA TYR A 312 14.97 7.32 0.63
C TYR A 312 14.85 6.17 1.63
N LYS A 313 15.94 5.81 2.33
CA LYS A 313 15.85 4.98 3.53
C LYS A 313 15.60 5.92 4.72
N LEU A 314 14.51 5.72 5.45
CA LEU A 314 14.31 6.33 6.78
C LEU A 314 15.39 5.80 7.74
N THR A 315 16.64 6.25 7.60
CA THR A 315 17.72 5.94 8.54
C THR A 315 17.66 6.90 9.74
N PRO A 316 17.89 6.41 10.97
CA PRO A 316 17.86 7.24 12.17
C PRO A 316 18.82 8.42 12.06
N ILE A 317 18.37 9.59 12.51
CA ILE A 317 19.16 10.83 12.59
C ILE A 317 20.38 10.55 13.48
N GLY A 318 21.60 10.56 12.90
CA GLY A 318 22.84 10.38 13.66
C GLY A 318 24.03 9.76 12.90
N ALA A 319 23.80 9.13 11.74
CA ALA A 319 24.91 8.74 10.86
C ALA A 319 25.37 9.98 10.06
N GLY A 320 26.67 10.29 10.06
CA GLY A 320 27.27 11.47 9.43
C GLY A 320 27.04 11.55 7.92
N LEU A 321 25.83 11.93 7.53
CA LEU A 321 25.43 12.21 6.15
C LEU A 321 25.95 13.60 5.80
N THR A 322 26.85 13.66 4.82
CA THR A 322 27.10 14.91 4.10
C THR A 322 25.76 15.42 3.56
N PRO A 323 25.42 16.71 3.71
CA PRO A 323 24.21 17.25 3.13
C PRO A 323 24.21 16.98 1.61
N PRO A 324 23.06 16.61 1.03
CA PRO A 324 22.98 16.28 -0.39
C PRO A 324 23.41 17.48 -1.22
N SER A 325 24.17 17.23 -2.29
CA SER A 325 24.54 18.28 -3.22
C SER A 325 23.30 18.80 -3.96
N GLY A 326 23.42 19.98 -4.57
CA GLY A 326 22.35 20.50 -5.42
C GLY A 326 22.02 19.58 -6.59
N GLY A 327 23.01 18.89 -7.15
CA GLY A 327 22.85 17.85 -8.18
C GLY A 327 22.06 16.63 -7.66
N ASP A 328 22.33 16.19 -6.44
CA ASP A 328 21.60 15.07 -5.80
C ASP A 328 20.11 15.41 -5.60
N LEU A 329 19.83 16.63 -5.15
CA LEU A 329 18.46 17.13 -5.01
C LEU A 329 17.76 17.22 -6.37
N LEU A 330 18.46 17.69 -7.40
CA LEU A 330 17.92 17.74 -8.77
C LEU A 330 17.58 16.34 -9.27
N LEU A 331 18.51 15.38 -9.16
CA LEU A 331 18.28 14.00 -9.59
C LEU A 331 17.07 13.39 -8.86
N SER A 332 16.97 13.58 -7.54
CA SER A 332 15.83 13.07 -6.77
C SER A 332 14.48 13.64 -7.25
N ARG A 333 14.47 14.91 -7.65
CA ARG A 333 13.28 15.60 -8.14
C ARG A 333 12.91 15.14 -9.54
N LEU A 334 13.90 14.95 -10.42
CA LEU A 334 13.73 14.39 -11.75
C LEU A 334 13.15 12.99 -11.68
N LEU A 335 13.77 12.09 -10.91
CA LEU A 335 13.29 10.71 -10.74
C LEU A 335 11.86 10.68 -10.20
N ARG A 336 11.54 11.51 -9.20
CA ARG A 336 10.15 11.62 -8.70
C ARG A 336 9.18 12.12 -9.77
N ALA A 337 9.56 13.16 -10.54
CA ALA A 337 8.74 13.69 -11.60
C ALA A 337 8.48 12.63 -12.69
N THR A 338 9.50 11.85 -13.05
CA THR A 338 9.40 10.74 -14.00
C THR A 338 8.45 9.67 -13.50
N VAL A 339 8.61 9.19 -12.25
CA VAL A 339 7.70 8.19 -11.67
C VAL A 339 6.26 8.71 -11.62
N ASN A 340 6.06 9.98 -11.27
CA ASN A 340 4.73 10.59 -11.27
C ASN A 340 4.13 10.62 -12.68
N SER A 341 4.89 11.09 -13.67
CA SER A 341 4.43 11.17 -15.05
C SER A 341 4.12 9.79 -15.65
N LEU A 342 4.95 8.78 -15.39
CA LEU A 342 4.69 7.39 -15.79
C LEU A 342 3.39 6.87 -15.19
N SER A 343 3.20 7.07 -13.88
CA SER A 343 2.01 6.61 -13.16
C SER A 343 0.74 7.25 -13.73
N ASP A 344 0.77 8.56 -13.96
CA ASP A 344 -0.39 9.33 -14.42
C ASP A 344 -0.73 8.99 -15.88
N GLN A 345 0.29 8.83 -16.73
CA GLN A 345 0.12 8.39 -18.11
C GLN A 345 -0.53 6.99 -18.17
N MET A 346 -0.07 6.06 -17.35
CA MET A 346 -0.67 4.72 -17.30
C MET A 346 -2.08 4.73 -16.77
N ALA A 347 -2.35 5.45 -15.69
CA ALA A 347 -3.71 5.57 -15.16
C ALA A 347 -4.67 6.10 -16.22
N SER A 348 -4.21 7.06 -17.04
CA SER A 348 -4.98 7.56 -18.19
C SER A 348 -5.17 6.52 -19.29
N GLN A 349 -4.12 5.77 -19.65
CA GLN A 349 -4.18 4.74 -20.71
C GLN A 349 -5.04 3.54 -20.32
N LEU A 350 -4.95 3.12 -19.06
CA LEU A 350 -5.71 2.02 -18.47
C LEU A 350 -7.08 2.48 -17.94
N GLY A 351 -7.40 3.77 -18.05
CA GLY A 351 -8.63 4.35 -17.55
C GLY A 351 -9.87 3.63 -18.09
N GLY A 352 -10.70 3.14 -17.17
CA GLY A 352 -11.91 2.39 -17.46
C GLY A 352 -11.68 1.00 -18.06
N ALA A 353 -10.44 0.51 -18.21
CA ALA A 353 -10.14 -0.80 -18.78
C ALA A 353 -10.79 -1.94 -17.98
N LEU A 354 -10.81 -1.81 -16.66
CA LEU A 354 -11.44 -2.77 -15.74
C LEU A 354 -12.97 -2.76 -15.81
N ASN A 355 -13.57 -1.71 -16.37
CA ASN A 355 -15.01 -1.63 -16.59
C ASN A 355 -15.41 -2.09 -18.01
N ARG A 356 -14.46 -2.24 -18.94
CA ARG A 356 -14.70 -2.76 -20.30
C ARG A 356 -14.80 -4.29 -20.37
N LYS A 357 -14.31 -5.00 -19.35
CA LYS A 357 -14.28 -6.47 -19.28
C LYS A 357 -15.37 -7.08 -18.38
N ALA A 358 -16.22 -6.26 -17.76
CA ALA A 358 -17.34 -6.71 -16.93
C ALA A 358 -18.59 -6.97 -17.78
#